data_AF-A0A955MD19-F1
#
_entry.id   AF-A0A955MD19-F1
#
_cell.length_a   1.000
_cell.length_b   1.000
_cell.length_c   1.000
_cell.angle_alpha   90.00
_cell.angle_beta   90.00
_cell.angle_gamma   90.00
#
_symmetry.space_group_name_H-M   'P 1'
#
loop_
_entity.id
_entity.type
_entity.pdbx_description
1 polymer ?
#
loop_
_entity_poly.entity_id
_entity_poly.type
_entity_poly.pdbx_seq_one_letter_code
_entity_poly.pdbx_strand_id
1 'polypeptide(L)'
;MIRVVLMAGVVFMLSQGVVSAEQQSPFTKGETITYDIKKLGVTVGKMVLTYKGFVVLDDRELELVIFEASALNFDDTEQIYLDPETFRPVVVKREVNLWGKKELIEERYARDSGKVTVIKRVDGTETTQIIEKAAPLDNIYGFLYFYRKKGDFRVGENMDLCLPTKDIQIKLLRKEFVKARKKKKAA
;
A
#
# COMPACT_ATOMS: atom_id res chain seq x y z
N MET A 1 -62.62 -27.76 35.55
CA MET A 1 -62.26 -26.68 34.61
C MET A 1 -60.93 -26.09 35.04
N ILE A 2 -59.84 -26.40 34.32
CA ILE A 2 -58.48 -25.95 34.64
C ILE A 2 -58.20 -24.71 33.79
N ARG A 3 -57.92 -23.57 34.44
CA ARG A 3 -57.48 -22.34 33.79
C ARG A 3 -55.96 -22.37 33.65
N VAL A 4 -55.49 -22.47 32.40
CA VAL A 4 -54.08 -22.27 32.04
C VAL A 4 -53.83 -20.77 31.94
N VAL A 5 -52.93 -20.25 32.77
CA VAL A 5 -52.45 -18.86 32.69
C VAL A 5 -51.21 -18.86 31.79
N LEU A 6 -51.33 -18.25 30.60
CA LEU A 6 -50.20 -17.99 29.71
C LEU A 6 -49.43 -16.76 30.24
N MET A 7 -48.20 -16.97 30.71
CA MET A 7 -47.25 -15.89 30.97
C MET A 7 -46.50 -15.57 29.67
N ALA A 8 -46.73 -14.38 29.12
CA ALA A 8 -45.96 -13.85 28.00
C ALA A 8 -44.62 -13.32 28.53
N GLY A 9 -43.54 -14.06 28.25
CA GLY A 9 -42.17 -13.61 28.53
C GLY A 9 -41.68 -12.68 27.42
N VAL A 10 -41.46 -11.41 27.73
CA VAL A 10 -40.78 -10.46 26.84
C VAL A 10 -39.27 -10.69 26.95
N VAL A 11 -38.67 -11.26 25.92
CA VAL A 11 -37.21 -11.41 25.80
C VAL A 11 -36.63 -10.10 25.30
N PHE A 12 -36.00 -9.33 26.18
CA PHE A 12 -35.16 -8.19 25.78
C PHE A 12 -33.83 -8.73 25.24
N MET A 13 -33.68 -8.76 23.92
CA MET A 13 -32.36 -8.94 23.30
C MET A 13 -31.55 -7.66 23.48
N LEU A 14 -30.63 -7.67 24.45
CA LEU A 14 -29.58 -6.66 24.56
C LEU A 14 -28.62 -6.86 23.38
N SER A 15 -28.77 -6.04 22.33
CA SER A 15 -27.78 -5.94 21.26
C SER A 15 -26.48 -5.41 21.87
N GLN A 16 -25.51 -6.29 22.12
CA GLN A 16 -24.16 -5.86 22.41
C GLN A 16 -23.61 -5.23 21.13
N GLY A 17 -23.58 -3.91 21.10
CA GLY A 17 -22.87 -3.17 20.08
C GLY A 17 -21.41 -3.59 20.17
N VAL A 18 -20.93 -4.27 19.13
CA VAL A 18 -19.51 -4.54 18.96
C VAL A 18 -18.86 -3.18 18.72
N VAL A 19 -18.24 -2.62 19.76
CA VAL A 19 -17.36 -1.47 19.62
C VAL A 19 -16.17 -1.97 18.82
N SER A 20 -16.19 -1.73 17.51
CA SER A 20 -15.04 -1.98 16.65
C SER A 20 -13.91 -1.08 17.16
N ALA A 21 -12.85 -1.69 17.70
CA ALA A 21 -11.66 -0.93 18.06
C ALA A 21 -11.19 -0.19 16.81
N GLU A 22 -11.09 1.14 16.87
CA GLU A 22 -10.55 1.93 15.77
C GLU A 22 -9.15 1.38 15.44
N GLN A 23 -9.00 0.87 14.22
CA GLN A 23 -7.74 0.31 13.78
C GLN A 23 -6.73 1.46 13.72
N GLN A 24 -5.79 1.49 14.66
CA GLN A 24 -4.75 2.51 14.67
C GLN A 24 -3.61 2.09 13.75
N SER A 25 -3.21 3.00 12.88
CA SER A 25 -2.07 2.77 12.01
C SER A 25 -0.76 2.84 12.80
N PRO A 26 0.23 1.99 12.49
CA PRO A 26 1.56 2.09 13.07
C PRO A 26 2.36 3.30 12.53
N PHE A 27 1.85 4.05 11.56
CA PHE A 27 2.55 5.16 10.92
C PHE A 27 1.86 6.51 11.15
N THR A 28 2.66 7.57 11.22
CA THR A 28 2.12 8.93 11.38
C THR A 28 1.61 9.44 10.02
N LYS A 29 0.34 9.85 9.95
CA LYS A 29 -0.21 10.49 8.75
C LYS A 29 0.62 11.72 8.36
N GLY A 30 0.99 11.79 7.09
CA GLY A 30 1.86 12.82 6.53
C GLY A 30 3.36 12.52 6.68
N GLU A 31 3.75 11.39 7.27
CA GLU A 31 5.14 10.95 7.25
C GLU A 31 5.62 10.75 5.80
N THR A 32 6.80 11.29 5.51
CA THR A 32 7.42 11.21 4.19
C THR A 32 8.77 10.51 4.22
N ILE A 33 9.03 9.65 3.23
CA ILE A 33 10.38 9.17 2.90
C ILE A 33 10.80 9.81 1.58
N THR A 34 11.98 10.42 1.54
CA THR A 34 12.49 11.12 0.35
C THR A 34 13.81 10.51 -0.10
N TYR A 35 13.95 10.31 -1.42
CA TYR A 35 15.17 9.83 -2.05
C TYR A 35 15.58 10.76 -3.20
N ASP A 36 16.89 10.98 -3.35
CA ASP A 36 17.44 11.63 -4.53
C ASP A 36 17.75 10.58 -5.60
N ILE A 37 17.33 10.84 -6.83
CA ILE A 37 17.75 10.05 -8.00
C ILE A 37 19.08 10.64 -8.46
N LYS A 38 20.16 9.85 -8.39
CA LYS A 38 21.51 10.32 -8.77
C LYS A 38 22.03 9.61 -10.00
N LYS A 39 22.60 10.38 -10.93
CA LYS A 39 23.35 9.89 -12.10
C LYS A 39 24.73 10.53 -12.10
N LEU A 40 25.78 9.71 -12.09
CA LEU A 40 27.18 10.17 -12.04
C LEU A 40 27.45 11.17 -10.91
N GLY A 41 26.87 10.94 -9.73
CA GLY A 41 27.03 11.80 -8.54
C GLY A 41 26.16 13.06 -8.53
N VAL A 42 25.47 13.38 -9.61
CA VAL A 42 24.58 14.54 -9.72
C VAL A 42 23.14 14.11 -9.47
N THR A 43 22.39 14.89 -8.66
CA THR A 43 20.95 14.69 -8.47
C THR A 43 20.22 15.07 -9.76
N VAL A 44 19.55 14.10 -10.37
CA VAL A 44 18.79 14.23 -11.63
C VAL A 44 17.28 14.13 -11.43
N GLY A 45 16.84 13.88 -10.19
CA GLY A 45 15.44 13.77 -9.84
C GLY A 45 15.25 13.50 -8.35
N LYS A 46 14.00 13.39 -7.94
CA LYS A 46 13.58 13.17 -6.56
C LYS A 46 12.41 12.21 -6.52
N MET A 47 12.35 11.39 -5.48
CA MET A 47 11.22 10.54 -5.15
C MET A 47 10.74 10.84 -3.74
N VAL A 48 9.43 10.83 -3.53
CA VAL A 48 8.77 11.03 -2.24
C VAL A 48 7.72 9.95 -2.06
N LEU A 49 7.80 9.19 -0.98
CA LEU A 49 6.67 8.42 -0.47
C LEU A 49 6.02 9.22 0.65
N THR A 50 4.71 9.35 0.62
CA THR A 50 3.91 9.99 1.67
C THR A 50 2.86 9.02 2.16
N TYR A 51 2.88 8.71 3.46
CA TYR A 51 1.84 7.93 4.10
C TYR A 51 0.63 8.83 4.42
N LYS A 52 -0.56 8.51 3.92
CA LYS A 52 -1.77 9.34 4.06
C LYS A 52 -2.75 8.86 5.14
N GLY A 53 -2.52 7.71 5.74
CA GLY A 53 -3.45 7.12 6.71
C GLY A 53 -4.54 6.29 6.05
N PHE A 54 -5.53 5.92 6.86
CA PHE A 54 -6.74 5.27 6.40
C PHE A 54 -7.57 6.18 5.47
N VAL A 55 -8.15 5.56 4.45
CA VAL A 55 -9.11 6.13 3.51
C VAL A 55 -10.19 5.11 3.20
N VAL A 56 -11.38 5.57 2.79
CA VAL A 56 -12.44 4.70 2.29
C VAL A 56 -12.40 4.69 0.76
N LEU A 57 -12.34 3.50 0.17
CA LEU A 57 -12.45 3.26 -1.27
C LEU A 57 -13.35 2.05 -1.52
N ASP A 58 -14.35 2.19 -2.38
CA ASP A 58 -15.31 1.12 -2.71
C ASP A 58 -15.93 0.47 -1.44
N ASP A 59 -16.35 1.31 -0.47
CA ASP A 59 -16.89 0.93 0.85
C ASP A 59 -15.97 0.09 1.74
N ARG A 60 -14.65 0.15 1.50
CA ARG A 60 -13.62 -0.53 2.29
C ARG A 60 -12.65 0.48 2.87
N GLU A 61 -12.33 0.30 4.15
CA GLU A 61 -11.24 1.04 4.79
C GLU A 61 -9.89 0.43 4.36
N LEU A 62 -9.01 1.27 3.81
CA LEU A 62 -7.72 0.90 3.25
C LEU A 62 -6.66 1.89 3.71
N GLU A 63 -5.40 1.46 3.70
CA GLU A 63 -4.25 2.33 3.92
C GLU A 63 -3.84 3.00 2.60
N LEU A 64 -3.61 4.32 2.61
CA LEU A 64 -3.14 5.04 1.42
C LEU A 64 -1.68 5.47 1.56
N VAL A 65 -0.88 5.07 0.57
CA VAL A 65 0.48 5.58 0.33
C VAL A 65 0.48 6.30 -1.01
N ILE A 66 1.06 7.50 -1.07
CA ILE A 66 1.31 8.20 -2.32
C ILE A 66 2.80 8.17 -2.62
N PHE A 67 3.16 7.69 -3.79
CA PHE A 67 4.51 7.80 -4.34
C PHE A 67 4.54 8.88 -5.43
N GLU A 68 5.52 9.76 -5.38
CA GLU A 68 5.74 10.81 -6.37
C GLU A 68 7.21 10.78 -6.77
N ALA A 69 7.51 10.57 -8.06
CA ALA A 69 8.83 10.68 -8.64
C ALA A 69 8.84 11.75 -9.72
N SER A 70 9.91 12.55 -9.75
CA SER A 70 10.13 13.57 -10.77
C SER A 70 11.60 13.59 -11.16
N ALA A 71 11.85 13.71 -12.46
CA ALA A 71 13.14 13.89 -13.09
C ALA A 71 12.97 14.67 -14.40
N LEU A 72 14.06 15.00 -15.08
CA LEU A 72 13.96 15.71 -16.37
C LEU A 72 13.15 14.88 -17.39
N ASN A 73 12.03 15.44 -17.84
CA ASN A 73 11.06 14.83 -18.77
C ASN A 73 10.37 13.55 -18.26
N PHE A 74 10.33 13.34 -16.94
CA PHE A 74 9.68 12.19 -16.33
C PHE A 74 9.01 12.61 -15.03
N ASP A 75 7.71 12.38 -14.93
CA ASP A 75 6.95 12.49 -13.69
C ASP A 75 6.12 11.21 -13.52
N ASP A 76 6.04 10.69 -12.30
CA ASP A 76 5.28 9.50 -11.97
C ASP A 76 4.63 9.68 -10.61
N THR A 77 3.30 9.54 -10.54
CA THR A 77 2.53 9.60 -9.31
C THR A 77 1.72 8.33 -9.15
N GLU A 78 1.91 7.62 -8.04
CA GLU A 78 1.12 6.44 -7.68
C GLU A 78 0.33 6.68 -6.40
N GLN A 79 -0.98 6.42 -6.44
CA GLN A 79 -1.82 6.24 -5.27
C GLN A 79 -1.99 4.74 -5.03
N ILE A 80 -1.43 4.26 -3.93
CA ILE A 80 -1.32 2.85 -3.61
C ILE A 80 -2.24 2.59 -2.41
N TYR A 81 -3.35 1.90 -2.67
CA TYR A 81 -4.33 1.53 -1.66
C TYR A 81 -4.03 0.11 -1.19
N LEU A 82 -3.78 -0.04 0.11
CA LEU A 82 -3.26 -1.25 0.72
C LEU A 82 -4.26 -1.82 1.72
N ASP A 83 -4.29 -3.14 1.82
CA ASP A 83 -4.99 -3.82 2.90
C ASP A 83 -4.28 -3.50 4.25
N PRO A 84 -5.02 -3.09 5.30
CA PRO A 84 -4.41 -2.56 6.52
C PRO A 84 -3.76 -3.63 7.41
N GLU A 85 -4.10 -4.90 7.21
CA GLU A 85 -3.51 -6.01 7.93
C GLU A 85 -2.21 -6.46 7.27
N THR A 86 -2.29 -6.77 5.97
CA THR A 86 -1.23 -7.41 5.19
C THR A 86 -0.33 -6.43 4.43
N PHE A 87 -0.76 -5.17 4.27
CA PHE A 87 -0.10 -4.16 3.43
C PHE A 87 0.07 -4.59 1.96
N ARG A 88 -0.73 -5.56 1.49
CA ARG A 88 -0.81 -5.93 0.08
C ARG A 88 -1.65 -4.94 -0.71
N PRO A 89 -1.33 -4.71 -1.99
CA PRO A 89 -2.10 -3.81 -2.82
C PRO A 89 -3.53 -4.33 -3.05
N VAL A 90 -4.50 -3.43 -3.00
CA VAL A 90 -5.89 -3.66 -3.39
C VAL A 90 -6.17 -2.92 -4.70
N VAL A 91 -5.77 -1.65 -4.76
CA VAL A 91 -5.83 -0.81 -5.96
C VAL A 91 -4.55 0.00 -6.05
N VAL A 92 -4.01 0.16 -7.25
CA VAL A 92 -2.93 1.11 -7.53
C VAL A 92 -3.36 1.98 -8.71
N LYS A 93 -3.33 3.31 -8.53
CA LYS A 93 -3.62 4.28 -9.59
C LYS A 93 -2.34 5.05 -9.89
N ARG A 94 -1.91 5.04 -11.14
CA ARG A 94 -0.63 5.58 -11.60
C ARG A 94 -0.88 6.61 -12.68
N GLU A 95 -0.18 7.72 -12.58
CA GLU A 95 -0.10 8.74 -13.62
C GLU A 95 1.37 8.93 -13.96
N VAL A 96 1.77 8.50 -15.15
CA VAL A 96 3.12 8.65 -15.67
C VAL A 96 3.11 9.66 -16.79
N ASN A 97 3.97 10.68 -16.72
CA ASN A 97 4.25 11.59 -17.80
C ASN A 97 5.69 11.36 -18.25
N LEU A 98 5.86 10.87 -19.47
CA LEU A 98 7.17 10.65 -20.07
C LEU A 98 7.25 11.43 -21.38
N TRP A 99 8.17 12.40 -21.45
CA TRP A 99 8.33 13.29 -22.61
C TRP A 99 7.02 13.97 -23.06
N GLY A 100 6.17 14.38 -22.11
CA GLY A 100 4.88 15.03 -22.39
C GLY A 100 3.75 14.07 -22.71
N LYS A 101 4.01 12.77 -22.82
CA LYS A 101 3.01 11.74 -23.04
C LYS A 101 2.48 11.22 -21.70
N LYS A 102 1.19 11.45 -21.44
CA LYS A 102 0.52 11.02 -20.20
C LYS A 102 -0.06 9.62 -20.35
N GLU A 103 0.32 8.73 -19.44
CA GLU A 103 -0.22 7.39 -19.28
C GLU A 103 -0.95 7.30 -17.94
N LEU A 104 -2.21 6.86 -17.98
CA LEU A 104 -2.98 6.55 -16.77
C LEU A 104 -3.08 5.04 -16.64
N ILE A 105 -2.68 4.51 -15.49
CA ILE A 105 -2.69 3.07 -15.24
C ILE A 105 -3.50 2.83 -13.96
N GLU A 106 -4.42 1.88 -14.01
CA GLU A 106 -5.14 1.39 -12.83
C GLU A 106 -4.91 -0.11 -12.71
N GLU A 107 -4.45 -0.54 -11.55
CA GLU A 107 -4.21 -1.94 -11.22
C GLU A 107 -5.19 -2.33 -10.12
N ARG A 108 -5.98 -3.39 -10.36
CA ARG A 108 -6.91 -3.95 -9.38
C ARG A 108 -6.48 -5.36 -9.03
N TYR A 109 -6.18 -5.54 -7.75
CA TYR A 109 -5.62 -6.78 -7.23
C TYR A 109 -6.73 -7.61 -6.60
N ALA A 110 -6.76 -8.90 -6.93
CA ALA A 110 -7.56 -9.85 -6.21
C ALA A 110 -6.81 -10.22 -4.92
N ARG A 111 -7.47 -10.06 -3.76
CA ARG A 111 -6.84 -10.18 -2.44
C ARG A 111 -6.14 -11.53 -2.23
N ASP A 112 -6.83 -12.61 -2.62
CA ASP A 112 -6.44 -13.98 -2.27
C ASP A 112 -5.99 -14.80 -3.47
N SER A 113 -6.06 -14.25 -4.68
CA SER A 113 -5.52 -14.88 -5.88
C SER A 113 -4.34 -14.05 -6.38
N GLY A 114 -3.33 -14.68 -6.98
CA GLY A 114 -2.19 -13.98 -7.56
C GLY A 114 -2.54 -13.20 -8.84
N LYS A 115 -3.73 -12.59 -8.90
CA LYS A 115 -4.31 -11.97 -10.06
C LYS A 115 -4.34 -10.45 -9.91
N VAL A 116 -3.88 -9.76 -10.95
CA VAL A 116 -4.07 -8.32 -11.10
C VAL A 116 -4.61 -8.01 -12.49
N THR A 117 -5.63 -7.16 -12.54
CA THR A 117 -6.12 -6.56 -13.78
C THR A 117 -5.50 -5.19 -13.93
N VAL A 118 -4.79 -4.97 -15.02
CA VAL A 118 -4.11 -3.71 -15.36
C VAL A 118 -4.87 -3.05 -16.51
N ILE A 119 -5.42 -1.86 -16.25
CA ILE A 119 -6.09 -1.03 -17.24
C ILE A 119 -5.18 0.16 -17.52
N LYS A 120 -4.69 0.27 -18.75
CA LYS A 120 -3.80 1.35 -19.19
C LYS A 120 -4.53 2.22 -20.21
N ARG A 121 -4.51 3.54 -20.01
CA ARG A 121 -5.07 4.56 -20.90
C ARG A 121 -3.99 5.52 -21.37
N VAL A 122 -3.84 5.65 -22.69
CA VAL A 122 -2.86 6.54 -23.33
C VAL A 122 -3.51 7.17 -24.56
N ASP A 123 -3.50 8.50 -24.66
CA ASP A 123 -4.02 9.24 -25.81
C ASP A 123 -5.45 8.80 -26.24
N GLY A 124 -6.33 8.55 -25.25
CA GLY A 124 -7.70 8.09 -25.47
C GLY A 124 -7.85 6.59 -25.81
N THR A 125 -6.76 5.86 -25.99
CA THR A 125 -6.78 4.40 -26.17
C THR A 125 -6.70 3.69 -24.82
N GLU A 126 -7.58 2.72 -24.59
CA GLU A 126 -7.58 1.86 -23.40
C GLU A 126 -7.16 0.43 -23.76
N THR A 127 -6.28 -0.15 -22.96
CA THR A 127 -5.87 -1.56 -23.05
C THR A 127 -6.03 -2.23 -21.68
N THR A 128 -6.55 -3.45 -21.66
CA THR A 128 -6.65 -4.27 -20.44
C THR A 128 -5.73 -5.48 -20.54
N GLN A 129 -4.95 -5.72 -19.49
CA GLN A 129 -4.10 -6.90 -19.34
C GLN A 129 -4.42 -7.58 -18.00
N ILE A 130 -4.50 -8.91 -18.02
CA ILE A 130 -4.60 -9.71 -16.80
C ILE A 130 -3.28 -10.42 -16.58
N ILE A 131 -2.75 -10.33 -15.36
CA ILE A 131 -1.55 -11.04 -14.92
C ILE A 131 -1.98 -11.99 -13.81
N GLU A 132 -1.58 -13.25 -13.90
CA GLU A 132 -1.91 -14.29 -12.91
C GLU A 132 -0.64 -15.03 -12.46
N LYS A 133 -0.55 -15.26 -11.15
CA LYS A 133 0.52 -15.98 -10.47
C LYS A 133 -0.06 -16.94 -9.43
N ALA A 134 0.76 -17.90 -9.00
CA ALA A 134 0.34 -18.89 -8.01
C ALA A 134 0.20 -18.32 -6.59
N ALA A 135 0.92 -17.24 -6.28
CA ALA A 135 0.91 -16.59 -4.97
C ALA A 135 0.30 -15.17 -5.06
N PRO A 136 -0.30 -14.66 -3.96
CA PRO A 136 -0.76 -13.28 -3.89
C PRO A 136 0.32 -12.28 -4.31
N LEU A 137 -0.09 -11.23 -5.01
CA LEU A 137 0.82 -10.23 -5.55
C LEU A 137 1.14 -9.14 -4.53
N ASP A 138 2.36 -8.65 -4.60
CA ASP A 138 2.87 -7.55 -3.78
C ASP A 138 3.09 -6.28 -4.62
N ASN A 139 3.11 -5.15 -3.93
CA ASN A 139 3.65 -3.88 -4.42
C ASN A 139 4.88 -3.54 -3.58
N ILE A 140 5.94 -3.01 -4.21
CA ILE A 140 7.22 -2.75 -3.53
C ILE A 140 7.09 -1.77 -2.34
N TYR A 141 6.19 -0.78 -2.45
CA TYR A 141 5.96 0.19 -1.39
C TYR A 141 5.09 -0.40 -0.27
N GLY A 142 4.06 -1.18 -0.63
CA GLY A 142 3.29 -1.95 0.37
C GLY A 142 4.19 -2.88 1.19
N PHE A 143 5.06 -3.62 0.52
CA PHE A 143 6.06 -4.47 1.17
C PHE A 143 7.00 -3.69 2.10
N LEU A 144 7.47 -2.51 1.68
CA LEU A 144 8.29 -1.66 2.54
C LEU A 144 7.55 -1.31 3.85
N TYR A 145 6.30 -0.88 3.76
CA TYR A 145 5.50 -0.55 4.95
C TYR A 145 5.16 -1.80 5.79
N PHE A 146 4.90 -2.95 5.18
CA PHE A 146 4.72 -4.21 5.91
C PHE A 146 5.91 -4.53 6.83
N TYR A 147 7.12 -4.46 6.28
CA TYR A 147 8.34 -4.75 7.05
C TYR A 147 8.67 -3.66 8.06
N ARG A 148 8.38 -2.38 7.76
CA ARG A 148 8.47 -1.30 8.74
C ARG A 148 7.53 -1.52 9.93
N LYS A 149 6.31 -1.99 9.68
CA LYS A 149 5.32 -2.34 10.71
C LYS A 149 5.81 -3.52 11.55
N LYS A 150 6.36 -4.55 10.91
CA LYS A 150 6.92 -5.74 11.59
C LYS A 150 8.06 -5.36 12.54
N GLY A 151 8.95 -4.45 12.13
CA GLY A 151 10.04 -3.92 12.94
C GLY A 151 11.15 -4.91 13.33
N ASP A 152 10.94 -6.21 13.16
CA ASP A 152 11.94 -7.26 13.35
C ASP A 152 12.52 -7.72 12.01
N PHE A 153 13.85 -7.78 11.95
CA PHE A 153 14.63 -8.24 10.81
C PHE A 153 15.72 -9.16 11.33
N ARG A 154 15.84 -10.37 10.80
CA ARG A 154 16.85 -11.34 11.26
C ARG A 154 17.93 -11.53 10.21
N VAL A 155 19.19 -11.52 10.63
CA VAL A 155 20.30 -11.80 9.71
C VAL A 155 20.13 -13.22 9.19
N GLY A 156 20.20 -13.40 7.87
CA GLY A 156 19.91 -14.65 7.19
C GLY A 156 18.44 -14.85 6.78
N GLU A 157 17.52 -13.97 7.22
CA GLU A 157 16.12 -13.98 6.79
C GLU A 157 16.04 -13.72 5.28
N ASN A 158 15.26 -14.56 4.59
CA ASN A 158 14.83 -14.34 3.23
C ASN A 158 13.44 -13.71 3.25
N MET A 159 13.27 -12.65 2.47
CA MET A 159 12.02 -11.95 2.29
C MET A 159 11.64 -12.08 0.82
N ASP A 160 10.58 -12.82 0.55
CA ASP A 160 10.10 -13.07 -0.80
C ASP A 160 9.05 -12.03 -1.17
N LEU A 161 9.18 -11.48 -2.37
CA LEU A 161 8.33 -10.43 -2.92
C LEU A 161 7.80 -10.89 -4.29
N CYS A 162 6.50 -11.14 -4.37
CA CYS A 162 5.82 -11.62 -5.56
C CYS A 162 5.29 -10.43 -6.38
N LEU A 163 6.12 -9.80 -7.21
CA LEU A 163 5.65 -8.70 -8.05
C LEU A 163 4.93 -9.22 -9.31
N PRO A 164 4.06 -8.39 -9.92
CA PRO A 164 3.38 -8.76 -11.17
C PRO A 164 4.32 -9.18 -12.29
N THR A 165 5.49 -8.57 -12.40
CA THR A 165 6.44 -8.82 -13.51
C THR A 165 7.62 -9.69 -13.15
N LYS A 166 7.90 -9.90 -11.85
CA LYS A 166 9.05 -10.68 -11.38
C LYS A 166 8.91 -11.10 -9.93
N ASP A 167 9.52 -12.22 -9.56
CA ASP A 167 9.74 -12.57 -8.15
C ASP A 167 11.11 -12.05 -7.71
N ILE A 168 11.15 -11.48 -6.52
CA ILE A 168 12.40 -11.02 -5.89
C ILE A 168 12.53 -11.71 -4.54
N GLN A 169 13.70 -12.26 -4.28
CA GLN A 169 14.11 -12.67 -2.94
C GLN A 169 15.15 -11.68 -2.40
N ILE A 170 14.88 -11.12 -1.23
CA ILE A 170 15.79 -10.21 -0.53
C ILE A 170 16.33 -10.95 0.69
N LYS A 171 17.66 -11.07 0.79
CA LYS A 171 18.31 -11.69 1.95
C LYS A 171 18.97 -10.63 2.82
N LEU A 172 18.66 -10.63 4.12
CA LEU A 172 19.35 -9.75 5.06
C LEU A 172 20.74 -10.31 5.39
N LEU A 173 21.79 -9.69 4.86
CA LEU A 173 23.16 -10.17 5.05
C LEU A 173 23.80 -9.70 6.36
N ARG A 174 23.52 -8.47 6.78
CA ARG A 174 24.10 -7.86 7.98
C ARG A 174 23.27 -6.66 8.44
N LYS A 175 23.50 -6.24 9.68
CA LYS A 175 22.99 -4.98 10.23
C LYS A 175 24.15 -4.04 10.47
N GLU A 176 24.00 -2.78 10.09
CA GLU A 176 25.02 -1.75 10.30
C GLU A 176 24.38 -0.51 10.94
N PHE A 177 25.12 0.13 11.84
CA PHE A 177 24.69 1.39 12.42
C PHE A 177 25.02 2.54 11.47
N VAL A 178 23.99 3.26 11.04
CA VAL A 178 24.15 4.48 10.24
C VAL A 178 24.02 5.69 11.15
N LYS A 179 24.98 6.62 11.09
CA LYS A 179 24.88 7.88 11.82
C LYS A 179 23.79 8.75 11.19
N ALA A 180 22.68 8.94 11.91
CA ALA A 180 21.65 9.90 11.51
C ALA A 180 22.10 11.33 11.90
N ARG A 181 22.34 12.20 10.91
CA ARG A 181 22.61 13.62 11.14
C ARG A 181 21.29 14.37 11.24
N LYS A 182 21.00 15.03 12.37
CA LYS A 182 19.82 15.91 12.49
C LYS A 182 19.92 17.03 11.45
N LYS A 183 18.87 17.21 10.65
CA LYS A 183 18.76 18.33 9.71
C LYS A 183 18.71 19.63 10.53
N LYS A 184 19.57 20.61 10.24
CA LYS A 184 19.44 21.96 10.82
C LYS A 184 18.06 22.49 10.43
N LYS A 185 17.27 22.98 11.40
CA LYS A 185 16.08 23.77 11.11
C LYS A 185 16.52 24.94 10.22
N ALA A 186 15.86 25.11 9.08
CA ALA A 186 16.01 26.35 8.31
C ALA A 186 15.53 27.49 9.22
N ALA A 187 16.37 28.52 9.36
CA ALA A 187 16.05 29.74 10.07
C ALA A 187 15.11 30.61 9.22
#